data_AF-A0A142XKI6-F1
#
_entry.id   AF-A0A142XKI6-F1
#
_cell.length_a   1.000
_cell.length_b   1.000
_cell.length_c   1.000
_cell.angle_alpha   90.00
_cell.angle_beta   90.00
_cell.angle_gamma   90.00
#
_symmetry.space_group_name_H-M   'P 1'
#
loop_
_entity.id
_entity.type
_entity.pdbx_description
1 polymer ?
#
loop_
_entity_poly.entity_id
_entity_poly.type
_entity_poly.pdbx_seq_one_letter_code
_entity_poly.pdbx_strand_id
1 'polypeptide(L)'
;MRFLVALGCALVVGGEVAAVDYDKTERRLMKEPAYQTKKPRYALLLFGKDAKLSVWVVLDGETVFVDRNGDGDLTGEGEKYAKEAECKAIEIKDPDGKTRYTIDRIQTDHSFYTAKVRQEREGKGVPPGLMAYVSIKGAAEYQQYCDIVEMRDSPKEAMLAHFHGPLTIAPMTINWKLPASTALRKGKNPPEFIANVGTMSEKHGCWVVVRTCDEKECAFPVGVRPIAEVEFPAATPGGAPIKKTYTMSGYRCGAAFRENLQVPDGIGAGKAKVRLSFDAWKDGRVAPSTFEIPVREPEADAKGK
;
A
#
# COMPACT_ATOMS: atom_id res chain seq x y z
N MET A 1 30.54 34.16 40.91
CA MET A 1 30.29 32.71 40.75
C MET A 1 29.46 32.53 39.48
N ARG A 2 30.09 32.17 38.35
CA ARG A 2 29.43 32.05 37.03
C ARG A 2 29.04 30.58 36.82
N PHE A 3 27.75 30.28 36.74
CA PHE A 3 27.25 28.95 36.39
C PHE A 3 27.18 28.82 34.86
N LEU A 4 28.02 27.95 34.30
CA LEU A 4 27.93 27.45 32.93
C LEU A 4 26.86 26.35 32.89
N VAL A 5 25.73 26.61 32.24
CA VAL A 5 24.73 25.59 31.95
C VAL A 5 25.13 24.93 30.62
N ALA A 6 25.69 23.73 30.69
CA ALA A 6 25.97 22.90 29.52
C ALA A 6 24.66 22.25 29.05
N LEU A 7 24.11 22.74 27.95
CA LEU A 7 22.94 22.16 27.29
C LEU A 7 23.41 20.92 26.50
N GLY A 8 23.24 19.73 27.10
CA GLY A 8 23.54 18.47 26.44
C GLY A 8 22.47 18.11 25.41
N CYS A 9 22.79 18.22 24.11
CA CYS A 9 21.98 17.64 23.05
C CYS A 9 22.04 16.10 23.14
N ALA A 10 20.97 15.48 23.64
CA ALA A 10 20.80 14.03 23.53
C ALA A 10 20.51 13.66 22.07
N LEU A 11 21.47 13.00 21.41
CA LEU A 11 21.29 12.36 20.11
C LEU A 11 20.36 11.15 20.30
N VAL A 12 19.10 11.29 19.89
CA VAL A 12 18.18 10.15 19.76
C VAL A 12 18.58 9.38 18.50
N VAL A 13 19.29 8.26 18.67
CA VAL A 13 19.56 7.32 17.58
C VAL A 13 18.24 6.56 17.30
N GLY A 14 17.55 6.94 16.23
CA GLY A 14 16.38 6.20 15.76
C GLY A 14 16.81 4.81 15.28
N GLY A 15 16.42 3.76 16.01
CA GLY A 15 16.65 2.38 15.54
C GLY A 15 15.85 2.11 14.28
N GLU A 16 16.51 1.58 13.25
CA GLU A 16 15.83 1.06 12.06
C GLU A 16 14.85 -0.05 12.50
N VAL A 17 13.57 0.10 12.11
CA VAL A 17 12.59 -0.96 12.32
C VAL A 17 12.98 -2.10 11.38
N ALA A 18 13.38 -3.25 11.94
CA ALA A 18 13.72 -4.42 11.15
C ALA A 18 12.55 -4.79 10.22
N ALA A 19 12.85 -5.00 8.94
CA ALA A 19 11.84 -5.43 7.99
C ALA A 19 11.26 -6.79 8.41
N VAL A 20 9.94 -6.93 8.30
CA VAL A 20 9.26 -8.22 8.55
C VAL A 20 9.71 -9.24 7.51
N ASP A 21 10.12 -10.42 7.98
CA ASP A 21 10.48 -11.55 7.14
C ASP A 21 9.21 -12.35 6.79
N TYR A 22 8.56 -11.96 5.69
CA TYR A 22 7.32 -12.59 5.24
C TYR A 22 7.49 -14.07 4.87
N ASP A 23 8.70 -14.53 4.54
CA ASP A 23 8.97 -15.94 4.23
C ASP A 23 8.84 -16.82 5.48
N LYS A 24 8.97 -16.24 6.67
CA LYS A 24 8.78 -16.91 7.97
C LYS A 24 7.36 -16.80 8.52
N THR A 25 6.45 -16.13 7.82
CA THR A 25 5.06 -16.04 8.26
C THR A 25 4.43 -17.42 8.25
N GLU A 26 3.92 -17.87 9.40
CA GLU A 26 3.21 -19.15 9.50
C GLU A 26 1.87 -19.06 8.76
N ARG A 27 1.64 -20.02 7.86
CA ARG A 27 0.44 -20.11 7.00
C ARG A 27 -0.37 -21.34 7.36
N ARG A 28 -0.73 -21.44 8.64
CA ARG A 28 -1.46 -22.56 9.18
C ARG A 28 -2.88 -22.14 9.57
N LEU A 29 -3.85 -22.92 9.11
CA LEU A 29 -5.19 -22.96 9.68
C LEU A 29 -5.22 -24.07 10.73
N MET A 30 -5.80 -23.78 11.88
CA MET A 30 -5.98 -24.75 12.96
C MET A 30 -7.22 -25.60 12.71
N LYS A 31 -8.29 -25.00 12.19
CA LYS A 31 -9.53 -25.70 11.87
C LYS A 31 -10.30 -24.99 10.77
N GLU A 32 -10.82 -25.77 9.85
CA GLU A 32 -11.54 -25.27 8.68
C GLU A 32 -13.01 -25.69 8.74
N PRO A 33 -13.93 -24.85 8.24
CA PRO A 33 -15.34 -25.21 8.11
C PRO A 33 -15.52 -26.25 6.99
N ALA A 34 -16.68 -26.91 7.00
CA ALA A 34 -17.09 -27.76 5.89
C ALA A 34 -17.51 -26.90 4.69
N TYR A 35 -16.55 -26.53 3.84
CA TYR A 35 -16.82 -25.72 2.64
C TYR A 35 -17.86 -26.38 1.72
N GLN A 36 -18.75 -25.56 1.18
CA GLN A 36 -19.84 -25.91 0.27
C GLN A 36 -19.32 -26.20 -1.13
N THR A 37 -18.47 -25.34 -1.69
CA THR A 37 -18.01 -25.46 -3.08
C THR A 37 -16.89 -26.48 -3.26
N LYS A 38 -16.24 -26.88 -2.16
CA LYS A 38 -14.99 -27.69 -2.14
C LYS A 38 -13.82 -27.03 -2.87
N LYS A 39 -13.92 -25.74 -3.19
CA LYS A 39 -12.87 -24.93 -3.84
C LYS A 39 -12.70 -23.59 -3.12
N PRO A 40 -12.37 -23.61 -1.80
CA PRO A 40 -12.14 -22.39 -1.05
C PRO A 40 -10.96 -21.59 -1.62
N ARG A 41 -11.01 -20.27 -1.46
CA ARG A 41 -9.95 -19.34 -1.87
C ARG A 41 -9.43 -18.59 -0.65
N TYR A 42 -8.11 -18.55 -0.48
CA TYR A 42 -7.46 -18.10 0.74
C TYR A 42 -6.65 -16.81 0.53
N ALA A 43 -6.77 -15.91 1.50
CA ALA A 43 -5.90 -14.75 1.70
C ALA A 43 -5.53 -14.64 3.18
N LEU A 44 -4.37 -14.03 3.43
CA LEU A 44 -3.85 -13.81 4.78
C LEU A 44 -3.65 -12.31 5.03
N LEU A 45 -4.35 -11.77 6.02
CA LEU A 45 -4.20 -10.39 6.45
C LEU A 45 -3.32 -10.37 7.70
N LEU A 46 -2.16 -9.71 7.62
CA LEU A 46 -1.25 -9.53 8.74
C LEU A 46 -1.49 -8.17 9.38
N PHE A 47 -1.37 -8.07 10.70
CA PHE A 47 -1.63 -6.84 11.44
C PHE A 47 -0.50 -6.47 12.40
N GLY A 48 -0.28 -5.16 12.49
CA GLY A 48 0.65 -4.51 13.42
C GLY A 48 2.10 -4.55 12.94
N LYS A 49 2.94 -3.66 13.49
CA LYS A 49 4.33 -3.44 13.03
C LYS A 49 5.20 -4.68 12.80
N ASP A 50 4.97 -5.74 13.59
CA ASP A 50 5.76 -6.97 13.58
C ASP A 50 5.07 -8.11 12.82
N ALA A 51 3.89 -7.88 12.21
CA ALA A 51 3.06 -8.89 11.54
C ALA A 51 2.74 -10.13 12.39
N LYS A 52 2.57 -9.97 13.71
CA LYS A 52 2.37 -11.09 14.64
C LYS A 52 0.92 -11.60 14.66
N LEU A 53 -0.03 -10.75 14.32
CA LEU A 53 -1.43 -11.12 14.23
C LEU A 53 -1.74 -11.47 12.78
N SER A 54 -2.25 -12.69 12.58
CA SER A 54 -2.59 -13.25 11.28
C SER A 54 -4.08 -13.53 11.25
N VAL A 55 -4.80 -12.94 10.30
CA VAL A 55 -6.25 -13.12 10.10
C VAL A 55 -6.46 -13.75 8.74
N TRP A 56 -7.06 -14.93 8.74
CA TRP A 56 -7.50 -15.59 7.53
C TRP A 56 -8.78 -14.98 6.99
N VAL A 57 -8.81 -14.79 5.67
CA VAL A 57 -10.04 -14.53 4.92
C VAL A 57 -10.19 -15.61 3.86
N VAL A 58 -11.30 -16.34 3.90
CA VAL A 58 -11.58 -17.45 2.99
C VAL A 58 -12.90 -17.22 2.26
N LEU A 59 -12.88 -17.33 0.93
CA LEU A 59 -14.09 -17.32 0.11
C LEU A 59 -14.49 -18.74 -0.26
N ASP A 60 -15.77 -19.05 -0.14
CA ASP A 60 -16.37 -20.32 -0.54
C ASP A 60 -17.71 -20.04 -1.24
N GLY A 61 -17.64 -19.86 -2.56
CA GLY A 61 -18.78 -19.36 -3.34
C GLY A 61 -19.08 -17.91 -2.96
N GLU A 62 -20.26 -17.66 -2.40
CA GLU A 62 -20.65 -16.34 -1.87
C GLU A 62 -20.30 -16.18 -0.38
N THR A 63 -20.09 -17.28 0.33
CA THR A 63 -19.79 -17.26 1.76
C THR A 63 -18.37 -16.75 1.99
N VAL A 64 -18.22 -15.88 2.98
CA VAL A 64 -16.93 -15.37 3.44
C VAL A 64 -16.70 -15.83 4.86
N PHE A 65 -15.51 -16.39 5.13
CA PHE A 65 -15.04 -16.70 6.48
C PHE A 65 -13.93 -15.73 6.85
N VAL A 66 -13.99 -15.16 8.06
CA VAL A 66 -12.99 -14.23 8.59
C VAL A 66 -12.59 -14.68 9.99
N ASP A 67 -11.32 -15.00 10.17
CA ASP A 67 -10.71 -15.34 11.46
C ASP A 67 -10.58 -14.07 12.31
N ARG A 68 -11.51 -13.87 13.26
CA ARG A 68 -11.65 -12.56 13.93
C ARG A 68 -10.65 -12.34 15.06
N ASN A 69 -10.10 -13.43 15.58
CA ASN A 69 -9.20 -13.43 16.74
C ASN A 69 -7.78 -13.88 16.37
N GLY A 70 -7.55 -14.30 15.13
CA GLY A 70 -6.25 -14.70 14.59
C GLY A 70 -5.76 -16.05 15.12
N ASP A 71 -6.67 -16.95 15.51
CA ASP A 71 -6.31 -18.27 16.04
C ASP A 71 -6.28 -19.37 14.97
N GLY A 72 -6.70 -19.06 13.74
CA GLY A 72 -6.75 -19.99 12.62
C GLY A 72 -7.88 -21.01 12.68
N ASP A 73 -8.83 -20.93 13.62
CA ASP A 73 -10.06 -21.72 13.64
C ASP A 73 -11.22 -20.94 13.03
N LEU A 74 -11.52 -21.20 11.76
CA LEU A 74 -12.60 -20.52 11.02
C LEU A 74 -14.02 -21.05 11.32
N THR A 75 -14.17 -21.85 12.38
CA THR A 75 -15.46 -22.43 12.79
C THR A 75 -16.08 -21.70 13.97
N GLY A 76 -15.46 -20.60 14.41
CA GLY A 76 -15.94 -19.76 15.50
C GLY A 76 -17.28 -19.08 15.21
N GLU A 77 -17.97 -18.71 16.28
CA GLU A 77 -19.20 -17.92 16.17
C GLU A 77 -18.90 -16.53 15.59
N GLY A 78 -19.68 -16.12 14.59
CA GLY A 78 -19.56 -14.80 13.97
C GLY A 78 -18.38 -14.64 13.01
N GLU A 79 -17.78 -15.74 12.57
CA GLU A 79 -16.71 -15.75 11.55
C GLU A 79 -17.22 -16.06 10.15
N LYS A 80 -18.42 -16.62 10.05
CA LYS A 80 -19.09 -16.93 8.78
C LYS A 80 -20.08 -15.84 8.40
N TYR A 81 -19.93 -15.33 7.18
CA TYR A 81 -20.81 -14.34 6.57
C TYR A 81 -21.41 -14.93 5.29
N ALA A 82 -22.71 -14.74 5.08
CA ALA A 82 -23.37 -15.35 3.91
C ALA A 82 -22.92 -14.71 2.60
N LYS A 83 -22.52 -13.43 2.65
CA LYS A 83 -22.06 -12.63 1.52
C LYS A 83 -21.07 -11.56 1.97
N GLU A 84 -20.20 -11.12 1.06
CA GLU A 84 -19.22 -10.05 1.31
C GLU A 84 -19.82 -8.74 1.86
N ALA A 85 -21.05 -8.39 1.45
CA ALA A 85 -21.72 -7.17 1.89
C ALA A 85 -22.08 -7.16 3.39
N GLU A 86 -22.03 -8.33 4.05
CA GLU A 86 -22.20 -8.47 5.49
C GLU A 86 -20.89 -8.31 6.26
N CYS A 87 -19.74 -8.44 5.59
CA CYS A 87 -18.41 -8.30 6.18
C CYS A 87 -18.07 -6.83 6.41
N LYS A 88 -18.70 -6.21 7.41
CA LYS A 88 -18.52 -4.78 7.76
C LYS A 88 -18.30 -4.58 9.24
N ALA A 89 -17.50 -3.59 9.58
CA ALA A 89 -17.15 -3.24 10.96
C ALA A 89 -16.69 -4.45 11.80
N ILE A 90 -15.90 -5.34 11.20
CA ILE A 90 -15.37 -6.52 11.89
C ILE A 90 -14.20 -6.07 12.76
N GLU A 91 -14.41 -6.05 14.07
CA GLU A 91 -13.32 -5.77 15.01
C GLU A 91 -12.36 -6.95 15.10
N ILE A 92 -11.07 -6.64 14.94
CA ILE A 92 -9.96 -7.56 15.16
C ILE A 92 -9.23 -7.11 16.42
N LYS A 93 -9.08 -8.02 17.38
CA LYS A 93 -8.42 -7.73 18.65
C LYS A 93 -6.90 -7.72 18.46
N ASP A 94 -6.26 -6.58 18.69
CA ASP A 94 -4.80 -6.54 18.74
C ASP A 94 -4.31 -7.25 20.01
N PRO A 95 -3.36 -8.19 19.92
CA PRO A 95 -2.80 -8.87 21.08
C PRO A 95 -2.23 -7.93 22.15
N ASP A 96 -1.80 -6.71 21.78
CA ASP A 96 -1.23 -5.75 22.73
C ASP A 96 -2.26 -4.84 23.43
N GLY A 97 -3.51 -4.84 22.97
CA GLY A 97 -4.61 -4.02 23.48
C GLY A 97 -4.46 -2.50 23.27
N LYS A 98 -3.45 -2.03 22.54
CA LYS A 98 -3.14 -0.61 22.30
C LYS A 98 -3.63 -0.13 20.94
N THR A 99 -3.64 -1.01 19.95
CA THR A 99 -4.23 -0.71 18.65
C THR A 99 -5.57 -1.41 18.52
N ARG A 100 -6.52 -0.77 17.83
CA ARG A 100 -7.74 -1.40 17.38
C ARG A 100 -7.72 -1.44 15.86
N TYR A 101 -7.99 -2.61 15.31
CA TYR A 101 -8.20 -2.80 13.89
C TYR A 101 -9.67 -3.08 13.65
N THR A 102 -10.24 -2.40 12.66
CA THR A 102 -11.60 -2.66 12.19
C THR A 102 -11.53 -2.89 10.71
N ILE A 103 -11.89 -4.11 10.26
CA ILE A 103 -12.13 -4.35 8.83
C ILE A 103 -13.47 -3.70 8.51
N ASP A 104 -13.40 -2.51 7.92
CA ASP A 104 -14.57 -1.68 7.60
C ASP A 104 -15.44 -2.35 6.55
N ARG A 105 -14.79 -2.96 5.55
CA ARG A 105 -15.45 -3.82 4.55
C ARG A 105 -14.47 -4.78 3.89
N ILE A 106 -15.01 -5.92 3.47
CA ILE A 106 -14.38 -6.83 2.51
C ILE A 106 -15.15 -6.77 1.20
N GLN A 107 -14.42 -6.76 0.08
CA GLN A 107 -14.99 -6.82 -1.26
C GLN A 107 -14.18 -7.78 -2.11
N THR A 108 -14.83 -8.43 -3.06
CA THR A 108 -14.16 -9.18 -4.12
C THR A 108 -14.11 -8.33 -5.40
N ASP A 109 -13.17 -8.63 -6.30
CA ASP A 109 -13.13 -8.00 -7.62
C ASP A 109 -14.46 -8.21 -8.40
N HIS A 110 -15.17 -9.30 -8.11
CA HIS A 110 -16.52 -9.59 -8.61
C HIS A 110 -17.52 -8.45 -8.35
N SER A 111 -17.38 -7.71 -7.25
CA SER A 111 -18.28 -6.58 -6.92
C SER A 111 -18.20 -5.41 -7.91
N PHE A 112 -17.13 -5.32 -8.69
CA PHE A 112 -16.92 -4.28 -9.70
C PHE A 112 -17.31 -4.73 -11.11
N TYR A 113 -17.57 -6.02 -11.30
CA TYR A 113 -17.86 -6.61 -12.58
C TYR A 113 -19.35 -6.90 -12.76
N THR A 114 -19.84 -6.76 -13.99
CA THR A 114 -21.16 -7.30 -14.31
C THR A 114 -21.14 -8.83 -14.18
N ALA A 115 -22.30 -9.45 -13.93
CA ALA A 115 -22.41 -10.91 -13.86
C ALA A 115 -21.79 -11.62 -15.08
N LYS A 116 -21.93 -11.02 -16.27
CA LYS A 116 -21.30 -11.51 -17.51
C LYS A 116 -19.78 -11.50 -17.44
N VAL A 117 -19.17 -10.38 -17.03
CA VAL A 117 -17.70 -10.27 -16.92
C VAL A 117 -17.16 -11.23 -15.86
N ARG A 118 -17.89 -11.39 -14.74
CA ARG A 118 -17.58 -12.39 -13.73
C ARG A 118 -17.58 -13.81 -14.32
N GLN A 119 -18.65 -14.20 -14.99
CA GLN A 119 -18.76 -15.52 -15.62
C GLN A 119 -17.65 -15.77 -16.66
N GLU A 120 -17.28 -14.75 -17.44
CA GLU A 120 -16.18 -14.84 -18.42
C GLU A 120 -14.81 -15.02 -17.74
N ARG A 121 -14.56 -14.35 -16.61
CA ARG A 121 -13.33 -14.53 -15.82
C ARG A 121 -13.26 -15.91 -15.18
N GLU A 122 -14.35 -16.34 -14.54
CA GLU A 122 -14.46 -17.66 -13.93
C GLU A 122 -14.30 -18.77 -14.98
N GLY A 123 -14.90 -18.61 -16.17
CA GLY A 123 -14.74 -19.54 -17.29
C GLY A 123 -13.33 -19.62 -17.85
N LYS A 124 -12.51 -18.58 -17.63
CA LYS A 124 -11.06 -18.56 -17.95
C LYS A 124 -10.20 -19.06 -16.79
N GLY A 125 -10.81 -19.43 -15.65
CA GLY A 125 -10.10 -19.87 -14.45
C GLY A 125 -9.33 -18.76 -13.74
N VAL A 126 -9.69 -17.48 -13.97
CA VAL A 126 -9.09 -16.35 -13.25
C VAL A 126 -9.63 -16.35 -11.81
N PRO A 127 -8.78 -16.50 -10.77
CA PRO A 127 -9.23 -16.49 -9.39
C PRO A 127 -9.84 -15.12 -9.00
N PRO A 128 -10.75 -15.09 -8.02
CA PRO A 128 -11.24 -13.83 -7.48
C PRO A 128 -10.11 -13.09 -6.75
N GLY A 129 -10.18 -11.76 -6.81
CA GLY A 129 -9.38 -10.88 -5.98
C GLY A 129 -10.08 -10.56 -4.65
N LEU A 130 -9.32 -10.11 -3.66
CA LEU A 130 -9.80 -9.64 -2.37
C LEU A 130 -9.34 -8.20 -2.12
N MET A 131 -10.28 -7.35 -1.78
CA MET A 131 -10.05 -6.01 -1.28
C MET A 131 -10.50 -5.94 0.18
N ALA A 132 -9.65 -5.39 1.05
CA ALA A 132 -10.00 -5.14 2.44
C ALA A 132 -9.67 -3.68 2.78
N TYR A 133 -10.59 -3.05 3.51
CA TYR A 133 -10.44 -1.71 4.03
C TYR A 133 -10.39 -1.82 5.54
N VAL A 134 -9.33 -1.27 6.14
CA VAL A 134 -9.05 -1.41 7.56
C VAL A 134 -8.83 -0.05 8.17
N SER A 135 -9.64 0.29 9.16
CA SER A 135 -9.40 1.40 10.07
C SER A 135 -8.43 0.97 11.17
N ILE A 136 -7.38 1.76 11.37
CA ILE A 136 -6.37 1.58 12.41
C ILE A 136 -6.54 2.72 13.40
N LYS A 137 -6.76 2.38 14.68
CA LYS A 137 -6.88 3.35 15.77
C LYS A 137 -5.91 3.02 16.90
N GLY A 138 -5.15 4.00 17.37
CA GLY A 138 -4.14 3.81 18.41
C GLY A 138 -3.24 5.04 18.51
N ALA A 139 -1.92 4.82 18.59
CA ALA A 139 -0.94 5.92 18.59
C ALA A 139 -0.96 6.76 17.29
N ALA A 140 -1.40 6.14 16.20
CA ALA A 140 -1.72 6.80 14.93
C ALA A 140 -3.12 6.36 14.50
N GLU A 141 -3.85 7.25 13.83
CA GLU A 141 -5.17 6.96 13.29
C GLU A 141 -5.18 7.21 11.78
N TYR A 142 -5.47 6.16 11.02
CA TYR A 142 -5.59 6.23 9.56
C TYR A 142 -6.30 4.98 9.03
N GLN A 143 -6.71 5.05 7.77
CA GLN A 143 -7.29 3.91 7.06
C GLN A 143 -6.28 3.34 6.07
N GLN A 144 -6.31 2.02 5.90
CA GLN A 144 -5.55 1.32 4.88
C GLN A 144 -6.46 0.47 3.99
N TYR A 145 -6.00 0.28 2.77
CA TYR A 145 -6.65 -0.49 1.73
C TYR A 145 -5.65 -1.47 1.13
N CYS A 146 -6.07 -2.71 0.91
CA CYS A 146 -5.30 -3.67 0.12
C CYS A 146 -6.07 -4.12 -1.12
N ASP A 147 -5.31 -4.60 -2.11
CA ASP A 147 -5.83 -5.28 -3.29
C ASP A 147 -5.00 -6.55 -3.52
N ILE A 148 -5.54 -7.68 -3.09
CA ILE A 148 -5.00 -9.00 -3.36
C ILE A 148 -5.61 -9.46 -4.67
N VAL A 149 -4.82 -9.36 -5.75
CA VAL A 149 -5.31 -9.58 -7.11
C VAL A 149 -5.80 -11.01 -7.36
N GLU A 150 -5.21 -11.99 -6.68
CA GLU A 150 -5.55 -13.41 -6.85
C GLU A 150 -5.50 -14.17 -5.52
N MET A 151 -6.66 -14.55 -5.00
CA MET A 151 -6.72 -15.49 -3.87
C MET A 151 -6.34 -16.90 -4.32
N ARG A 152 -5.62 -17.64 -3.46
CA ARG A 152 -5.05 -18.97 -3.82
C ARG A 152 -5.94 -20.13 -3.38
N ASP A 153 -5.71 -21.30 -3.97
CA ASP A 153 -6.45 -22.54 -3.68
C ASP A 153 -6.02 -23.23 -2.38
N SER A 154 -4.94 -22.77 -1.74
CA SER A 154 -4.44 -23.35 -0.49
C SER A 154 -3.96 -22.29 0.51
N PRO A 155 -4.04 -22.57 1.82
CA PRO A 155 -3.51 -21.67 2.86
C PRO A 155 -2.01 -21.38 2.68
N LYS A 156 -1.23 -22.41 2.31
CA LYS A 156 0.22 -22.33 2.13
C LYS A 156 0.64 -21.34 1.04
N GLU A 157 -0.18 -21.18 0.01
CA GLU A 157 0.12 -20.31 -1.12
C GLU A 157 -0.54 -18.93 -1.00
N ALA A 158 -1.48 -18.75 -0.06
CA ALA A 158 -2.29 -17.55 0.10
C ALA A 158 -1.49 -16.26 -0.10
N MET A 159 -2.02 -15.32 -0.87
CA MET A 159 -1.40 -14.00 -0.92
C MET A 159 -1.60 -13.29 0.43
N LEU A 160 -0.68 -12.40 0.78
CA LEU A 160 -0.73 -11.66 2.03
C LEU A 160 -0.88 -10.15 1.81
N ALA A 161 -1.54 -9.50 2.77
CA ALA A 161 -1.60 -8.05 2.90
C ALA A 161 -1.24 -7.69 4.35
N HIS A 162 -0.32 -6.75 4.55
CA HIS A 162 0.16 -6.36 5.88
C HIS A 162 -0.36 -4.96 6.26
N PHE A 163 -1.36 -4.94 7.14
CA PHE A 163 -1.95 -3.74 7.72
C PHE A 163 -1.18 -3.27 8.95
N HIS A 164 -1.06 -1.96 9.11
CA HIS A 164 -0.28 -1.31 10.18
C HIS A 164 1.18 -1.82 10.25
N GLY A 165 1.71 -2.27 9.11
CA GLY A 165 3.11 -2.65 8.98
C GLY A 165 4.02 -1.42 8.82
N PRO A 166 5.33 -1.66 8.60
CA PRO A 166 6.26 -0.59 8.26
C PRO A 166 5.76 0.17 7.02
N LEU A 167 5.51 1.47 7.17
CA LEU A 167 5.10 2.33 6.07
C LEU A 167 6.31 2.77 5.26
N THR A 168 6.19 2.76 3.95
CA THR A 168 7.08 3.46 3.01
C THR A 168 6.26 4.30 2.05
N ILE A 169 6.94 5.15 1.28
CA ILE A 169 6.35 5.91 0.18
C ILE A 169 6.91 5.37 -1.14
N ALA A 170 6.12 5.24 -2.19
CA ALA A 170 6.60 4.75 -3.48
C ALA A 170 5.80 5.35 -4.65
N PRO A 171 6.37 5.44 -5.87
CA PRO A 171 5.60 5.76 -7.06
C PRO A 171 4.42 4.80 -7.22
N MET A 172 3.32 5.30 -7.76
CA MET A 172 2.19 4.45 -8.14
C MET A 172 2.63 3.48 -9.25
N THR A 173 2.46 2.19 -8.98
CA THR A 173 2.73 1.11 -9.93
C THR A 173 1.45 0.37 -10.29
N ILE A 174 1.42 -0.24 -11.47
CA ILE A 174 0.40 -1.21 -11.88
C ILE A 174 1.10 -2.55 -12.03
N ASN A 175 0.68 -3.57 -11.28
CA ASN A 175 1.36 -4.88 -11.24
C ASN A 175 2.87 -4.73 -11.00
N TRP A 176 3.25 -3.90 -10.02
CA TRP A 176 4.63 -3.59 -9.65
C TRP A 176 5.48 -2.91 -10.73
N LYS A 177 4.87 -2.53 -11.86
CA LYS A 177 5.53 -1.80 -12.94
C LYS A 177 5.13 -0.35 -12.92
N LEU A 178 6.10 0.53 -13.10
CA LEU A 178 5.84 1.95 -13.28
C LEU A 178 5.08 2.16 -14.61
N PRO A 179 3.85 2.69 -14.60
CA PRO A 179 3.13 2.93 -15.84
C PRO A 179 3.82 4.05 -16.63
N ALA A 180 3.72 4.00 -17.96
CA ALA A 180 4.35 4.98 -18.84
C ALA A 180 3.88 6.43 -18.56
N SER A 181 2.69 6.58 -17.98
CA SER A 181 2.14 7.86 -17.53
C SER A 181 2.92 8.49 -16.38
N THR A 182 3.67 7.71 -15.57
CA THR A 182 4.45 8.22 -14.44
C THR A 182 5.91 8.52 -14.81
N ALA A 183 6.30 8.33 -16.07
CA ALA A 183 7.62 8.72 -16.55
C ALA A 183 7.80 10.25 -16.48
N LEU A 184 9.00 10.72 -16.13
CA LEU A 184 9.32 12.15 -16.18
C LEU A 184 9.40 12.59 -17.64
N ARG A 185 8.78 13.71 -18.00
CA ARG A 185 8.77 14.20 -19.38
C ARG A 185 9.30 15.61 -19.48
N LYS A 186 10.15 15.83 -20.47
CA LYS A 186 10.56 17.17 -20.89
C LYS A 186 9.36 17.95 -21.43
N GLY A 187 9.43 19.28 -21.37
CA GLY A 187 8.39 20.19 -21.88
C GLY A 187 7.61 20.90 -20.78
N LYS A 188 6.65 21.74 -21.20
CA LYS A 188 5.92 22.67 -20.32
C LYS A 188 4.80 22.04 -19.50
N ASN A 189 4.31 20.87 -19.91
CA ASN A 189 3.18 20.17 -19.30
C ASN A 189 3.57 18.72 -18.99
N PRO A 190 4.46 18.48 -18.00
CA PRO A 190 4.82 17.12 -17.63
C PRO A 190 3.58 16.38 -17.09
N PRO A 191 3.53 15.05 -17.23
CA PRO A 191 2.49 14.27 -16.58
C PRO A 191 2.66 14.35 -15.06
N GLU A 192 1.56 14.17 -14.36
CA GLU A 192 1.55 14.18 -12.90
C GLU A 192 2.25 12.93 -12.35
N PHE A 193 3.23 13.14 -11.47
CA PHE A 193 3.86 12.07 -10.73
C PHE A 193 3.00 11.72 -9.52
N ILE A 194 2.67 10.43 -9.38
CA ILE A 194 1.79 9.94 -8.32
C ILE A 194 2.59 9.05 -7.38
N ALA A 195 2.48 9.28 -6.06
CA ALA A 195 3.07 8.44 -5.03
C ALA A 195 2.03 7.99 -3.99
N ASN A 196 2.17 6.74 -3.54
CA ASN A 196 1.37 6.15 -2.48
C ASN A 196 2.21 5.96 -1.21
N VAL A 197 1.57 6.01 -0.06
CA VAL A 197 2.17 5.65 1.23
C VAL A 197 1.52 4.36 1.71
N GLY A 198 2.30 3.39 2.18
CA GLY A 198 1.78 2.07 2.51
C GLY A 198 2.83 1.05 2.92
N THR A 199 2.38 -0.14 3.28
CA THR A 199 3.23 -1.32 3.45
C THR A 199 3.28 -2.08 2.13
N MET A 200 4.40 -1.93 1.42
CA MET A 200 4.57 -2.42 0.05
C MET A 200 5.79 -3.34 -0.05
N SER A 201 5.61 -4.51 -0.65
CA SER A 201 6.69 -5.47 -0.89
C SER A 201 6.40 -6.29 -2.16
N GLU A 202 7.03 -5.90 -3.27
CA GLU A 202 6.92 -6.57 -4.58
C GLU A 202 7.25 -8.06 -4.49
N LYS A 203 8.36 -8.42 -3.82
CA LYS A 203 8.81 -9.81 -3.65
C LYS A 203 7.71 -10.74 -3.12
N HIS A 204 6.85 -10.23 -2.25
CA HIS A 204 5.80 -11.00 -1.58
C HIS A 204 4.39 -10.62 -2.07
N GLY A 205 4.28 -9.76 -3.09
CA GLY A 205 3.00 -9.28 -3.61
C GLY A 205 2.16 -8.48 -2.62
N CYS A 206 2.75 -7.98 -1.52
CA CYS A 206 2.03 -7.24 -0.49
C CYS A 206 1.86 -5.79 -0.92
N TRP A 207 0.64 -5.36 -1.21
CA TRP A 207 0.31 -3.97 -1.52
C TRP A 207 -0.82 -3.49 -0.62
N VAL A 208 -0.46 -2.76 0.44
CA VAL A 208 -1.40 -2.12 1.36
C VAL A 208 -1.08 -0.64 1.42
N VAL A 209 -2.01 0.22 1.04
CA VAL A 209 -1.81 1.68 0.99
C VAL A 209 -2.71 2.38 1.98
N VAL A 210 -2.20 3.46 2.58
CA VAL A 210 -3.00 4.38 3.38
C VAL A 210 -4.02 5.03 2.45
N ARG A 211 -5.32 4.86 2.74
CA ARG A 211 -6.43 5.29 1.89
C ARG A 211 -7.74 5.40 2.65
N THR A 212 -8.44 6.52 2.48
CA THR A 212 -9.82 6.69 2.95
C THR A 212 -10.83 6.20 1.93
N CYS A 213 -11.95 5.66 2.41
CA CYS A 213 -13.10 5.32 1.56
C CYS A 213 -13.91 6.57 1.18
N ASP A 214 -13.90 7.60 2.02
CA ASP A 214 -14.55 8.88 1.74
C ASP A 214 -13.59 9.77 0.94
N GLU A 215 -13.97 10.08 -0.29
CA GLU A 215 -13.22 10.96 -1.18
C GLU A 215 -13.08 12.39 -0.63
N LYS A 216 -13.93 12.79 0.32
CA LYS A 216 -13.88 14.09 0.98
C LYS A 216 -12.90 14.13 2.15
N GLU A 217 -12.48 12.97 2.66
CA GLU A 217 -11.57 12.88 3.79
C GLU A 217 -10.13 12.65 3.35
N CYS A 218 -9.19 13.31 4.04
CA CYS A 218 -7.77 13.11 3.84
C CYS A 218 -7.28 12.02 4.79
N ALA A 219 -6.63 10.97 4.26
CA ALA A 219 -6.06 9.91 5.07
C ALA A 219 -4.82 10.35 5.89
N PHE A 220 -4.32 11.55 5.63
CA PHE A 220 -3.13 12.13 6.25
C PHE A 220 -3.49 13.42 7.01
N PRO A 221 -2.71 13.80 8.03
CA PRO A 221 -2.91 15.06 8.74
C PRO A 221 -2.91 16.28 7.81
N VAL A 222 -3.63 17.32 8.20
CA VAL A 222 -3.67 18.59 7.44
C VAL A 222 -2.27 19.21 7.41
N GLY A 223 -1.86 19.70 6.23
CA GLY A 223 -0.61 20.43 6.07
C GLY A 223 0.66 19.58 6.02
N VAL A 224 0.60 18.27 6.27
CA VAL A 224 1.77 17.40 6.07
C VAL A 224 1.86 16.99 4.60
N ARG A 225 3.07 17.08 4.04
CA ARG A 225 3.35 16.77 2.63
C ARG A 225 4.65 15.98 2.50
N PRO A 226 4.72 14.98 1.60
CA PRO A 226 5.97 14.34 1.28
C PRO A 226 6.84 15.24 0.39
N ILE A 227 8.13 14.92 0.37
CA ILE A 227 9.15 15.58 -0.43
C ILE A 227 9.69 14.59 -1.46
N ALA A 228 9.80 15.05 -2.70
CA ALA A 228 10.49 14.36 -3.79
C ALA A 228 11.79 15.10 -4.13
N GLU A 229 12.92 14.46 -3.90
CA GLU A 229 14.24 14.94 -4.31
C GLU A 229 14.65 14.20 -5.59
N VAL A 230 14.87 14.94 -6.66
CA VAL A 230 15.12 14.40 -7.99
C VAL A 230 16.52 14.79 -8.45
N GLU A 231 17.32 13.78 -8.80
CA GLU A 231 18.62 13.93 -9.43
C GLU A 231 18.50 13.50 -10.89
N PHE A 232 18.54 14.49 -11.79
CA PHE A 232 18.44 14.30 -13.23
C PHE A 232 19.81 14.00 -13.86
N PRO A 233 19.86 13.17 -14.91
CA PRO A 233 21.10 12.86 -15.61
C PRO A 233 21.75 14.12 -16.21
N ALA A 234 23.07 14.18 -16.14
CA ALA A 234 23.85 15.28 -16.72
C ALA A 234 23.70 15.35 -18.24
N ALA A 235 23.85 16.54 -18.82
CA ALA A 235 23.78 16.79 -20.27
C ALA A 235 24.77 15.93 -21.07
N THR A 236 25.96 15.73 -20.51
CA THR A 236 27.09 15.03 -21.10
C THR A 236 27.59 13.93 -20.16
N PRO A 237 28.14 12.82 -20.69
CA PRO A 237 28.77 11.80 -19.86
C PRO A 237 29.86 12.38 -18.95
N GLY A 238 29.81 12.06 -17.66
CA GLY A 238 30.74 12.58 -16.65
C GLY A 238 30.43 13.98 -16.13
N GLY A 239 29.40 14.67 -16.65
CA GLY A 239 28.93 15.94 -16.11
C GLY A 239 28.25 15.79 -14.74
N ALA A 240 28.09 16.92 -14.04
CA ALA A 240 27.37 16.96 -12.77
C ALA A 240 25.85 16.82 -13.00
N PRO A 241 25.14 16.02 -12.17
CA PRO A 241 23.69 15.89 -12.29
C PRO A 241 22.97 17.17 -11.81
N ILE A 242 21.76 17.40 -12.32
CA ILE A 242 20.91 18.51 -11.87
C ILE A 242 20.00 18.02 -10.74
N LYS A 243 20.00 18.70 -9.60
CA LYS A 243 19.17 18.36 -8.44
C LYS A 243 17.99 19.32 -8.29
N LYS A 244 16.82 18.79 -7.98
CA LYS A 244 15.59 19.54 -7.70
C LYS A 244 14.85 18.91 -6.51
N THR A 245 14.12 19.75 -5.77
CA THR A 245 13.29 19.33 -4.65
C THR A 245 11.87 19.82 -4.88
N TYR A 246 10.91 18.92 -4.70
CA TYR A 246 9.49 19.18 -4.89
C TYR A 246 8.74 18.83 -3.61
N THR A 247 7.86 19.72 -3.16
CA THR A 247 6.87 19.39 -2.13
C THR A 247 5.66 18.83 -2.85
N MET A 248 5.25 17.59 -2.57
CA MET A 248 4.13 16.97 -3.28
C MET A 248 2.80 17.52 -2.78
N SER A 249 2.37 18.63 -3.38
CA SER A 249 1.28 19.46 -2.87
C SER A 249 -0.10 18.99 -3.31
N GLY A 250 -0.18 18.33 -4.47
CA GLY A 250 -1.39 17.76 -5.02
C GLY A 250 -1.88 16.57 -4.21
N TYR A 251 -3.18 16.54 -3.96
CA TYR A 251 -3.88 15.45 -3.30
C TYR A 251 -5.08 15.06 -4.14
N ARG A 252 -5.23 13.79 -4.49
CA ARG A 252 -6.49 13.26 -5.06
C ARG A 252 -7.23 12.45 -4.02
N CYS A 253 -8.55 12.52 -4.09
CA CYS A 253 -9.49 11.67 -3.38
C CYS A 253 -8.94 10.25 -3.19
N GLY A 254 -8.88 9.78 -1.95
CA GLY A 254 -8.43 8.43 -1.63
C GLY A 254 -6.91 8.20 -1.53
N ALA A 255 -6.13 9.25 -1.21
CA ALA A 255 -4.80 9.14 -0.56
C ALA A 255 -3.54 8.90 -1.40
N ALA A 256 -3.53 9.35 -2.65
CA ALA A 256 -2.29 9.47 -3.43
C ALA A 256 -1.78 10.91 -3.47
N PHE A 257 -0.48 11.09 -3.29
CA PHE A 257 0.20 12.38 -3.46
C PHE A 257 0.56 12.60 -4.92
N ARG A 258 0.46 13.86 -5.35
CA ARG A 258 0.59 14.27 -6.74
C ARG A 258 1.51 15.47 -6.86
N GLU A 259 2.38 15.47 -7.85
CA GLU A 259 3.17 16.65 -8.20
C GLU A 259 3.63 16.63 -9.65
N ASN A 260 3.77 17.81 -10.23
CA ASN A 260 4.38 17.97 -11.54
C ASN A 260 5.88 18.12 -11.37
N LEU A 261 6.61 17.00 -11.47
CA LEU A 261 8.07 16.98 -11.36
C LEU A 261 8.69 17.55 -12.64
N GLN A 262 8.80 18.87 -12.72
CA GLN A 262 9.31 19.57 -13.89
C GLN A 262 10.72 19.08 -14.25
N VAL A 263 10.89 18.66 -15.50
CA VAL A 263 12.21 18.27 -16.01
C VAL A 263 12.97 19.53 -16.44
N PRO A 264 14.15 19.83 -15.88
CA PRO A 264 14.95 20.99 -16.28
C PRO A 264 15.43 20.89 -17.73
N ASP A 265 15.62 22.04 -18.37
CA ASP A 265 16.28 22.09 -19.68
C ASP A 265 17.75 21.63 -19.57
N GLY A 266 18.28 21.10 -20.67
CA GLY A 266 19.69 20.72 -20.77
C GLY A 266 20.07 19.43 -20.03
N ILE A 267 19.13 18.64 -19.53
CA ILE A 267 19.46 17.32 -18.97
C ILE A 267 19.75 16.27 -20.06
N GLY A 268 20.54 15.26 -19.72
CA GLY A 268 20.82 14.13 -20.60
C GLY A 268 19.65 13.16 -20.76
N ALA A 269 19.82 12.18 -21.63
CA ALA A 269 18.93 11.02 -21.70
C ALA A 269 19.21 10.04 -20.55
N GLY A 270 18.22 9.20 -20.20
CA GLY A 270 18.39 8.13 -19.23
C GLY A 270 17.30 8.12 -18.16
N LYS A 271 17.69 7.88 -16.91
CA LYS A 271 16.79 7.84 -15.77
C LYS A 271 17.20 8.89 -14.74
N ALA A 272 16.22 9.50 -14.10
CA ALA A 272 16.44 10.33 -12.93
C ALA A 272 16.34 9.46 -11.67
N LYS A 273 17.17 9.76 -10.67
CA LYS A 273 17.06 9.16 -9.35
C LYS A 273 16.10 10.00 -8.52
N VAL A 274 14.99 9.41 -8.11
CA VAL A 274 13.93 10.07 -7.33
C VAL A 274 13.94 9.49 -5.93
N ARG A 275 14.29 10.29 -4.93
CA ARG A 275 14.15 9.96 -3.51
C ARG A 275 12.85 10.56 -2.98
N LEU A 276 12.01 9.72 -2.39
CA LEU A 276 10.77 10.13 -1.75
C LEU A 276 10.93 10.03 -0.23
N SER A 277 10.40 11.00 0.49
CA SER A 277 10.40 11.02 1.97
C SER A 277 9.12 11.68 2.49
N PHE A 278 8.70 11.30 3.70
CA PHE A 278 7.51 11.87 4.32
C PHE A 278 7.70 12.14 5.83
N ASP A 279 8.83 12.75 6.16
CA ASP A 279 9.24 13.01 7.54
C ASP A 279 8.28 13.95 8.29
N ALA A 280 7.44 14.70 7.58
CA ALA A 280 6.43 15.57 8.16
C ALA A 280 5.34 14.79 8.91
N TRP A 281 5.05 13.55 8.52
CA TRP A 281 4.07 12.70 9.21
C TRP A 281 4.75 11.83 10.27
N LYS A 282 4.99 12.41 11.44
CA LYS A 282 5.75 11.77 12.54
C LYS A 282 5.11 10.48 13.05
N ASP A 283 3.79 10.47 13.17
CA ASP A 283 3.06 9.30 13.68
C ASP A 283 3.09 8.12 12.70
N GLY A 284 3.12 8.41 11.39
CA GLY A 284 3.20 7.38 10.34
C GLY A 284 4.57 6.73 10.21
N ARG A 285 5.65 7.38 10.67
CA ARG A 285 7.05 6.86 10.62
C ARG A 285 7.42 6.29 9.24
N VAL A 286 7.07 7.02 8.18
CA VAL A 286 7.20 6.55 6.80
C VAL A 286 8.68 6.48 6.40
N ALA A 287 9.18 5.28 6.11
CA ALA A 287 10.54 5.09 5.62
C ALA A 287 10.70 5.69 4.21
N PRO A 288 11.77 6.48 3.97
CA PRO A 288 12.07 7.02 2.66
C PRO A 288 12.49 5.91 1.69
N SER A 289 12.40 6.20 0.41
CA SER A 289 12.66 5.25 -0.67
C SER A 289 13.30 5.95 -1.85
N THR A 290 13.95 5.20 -2.74
CA THR A 290 14.64 5.76 -3.91
C THR A 290 14.41 4.88 -5.13
N PHE A 291 14.10 5.52 -6.26
CA PHE A 291 13.75 4.84 -7.51
C PHE A 291 14.50 5.47 -8.69
N GLU A 292 14.69 4.68 -9.74
CA GLU A 292 15.10 5.19 -11.04
C GLU A 292 13.89 5.36 -11.95
N ILE A 293 13.57 6.60 -12.33
CA ILE A 293 12.42 6.92 -13.16
C ILE A 293 12.91 7.35 -14.54
N PRO A 294 12.41 6.75 -15.64
CA PRO A 294 12.82 7.14 -16.99
C PRO A 294 12.46 8.60 -17.28
N VAL A 295 13.41 9.31 -17.88
CA VAL A 295 13.20 10.63 -18.48
C VAL A 295 12.88 10.42 -19.96
N ARG A 296 11.77 10.98 -20.42
CA ARG A 296 11.30 10.87 -21.80
C ARG A 296 11.21 12.24 -22.46
N GLU A 297 11.35 12.23 -23.78
CA GLU A 297 11.02 13.37 -24.62
C GLU A 297 9.51 13.69 -24.54
N PRO A 298 9.09 14.91 -24.91
CA PRO A 298 7.68 15.25 -25.00
C PRO A 298 6.98 14.26 -25.94
N GLU A 299 5.74 13.87 -25.61
CA GLU A 299 4.90 13.19 -26.59
C GLU A 299 4.63 14.19 -27.73
N ALA A 300 4.82 13.75 -28.97
CA ALA A 300 4.39 14.55 -30.11
C ALA A 300 2.89 14.81 -29.95
N ASP A 301 2.48 16.08 -29.97
CA ASP A 301 1.08 16.46 -29.81
C ASP A 301 0.25 15.64 -30.80
N ALA A 302 -0.58 14.73 -30.28
CA ALA A 302 -1.43 13.87 -31.10
C ALA A 302 -2.53 14.64 -31.88
N LYS A 303 -2.49 15.98 -31.86
CA LYS A 303 -3.45 16.91 -32.47
C LYS A 303 -3.36 17.02 -34.00
N GLY A 304 -2.83 16.01 -34.69
CA GLY A 304 -2.65 16.00 -36.14
C GLY A 304 -3.34 14.85 -36.88
N LYS A 305 -4.27 14.12 -36.25
CA LYS A 305 -5.06 13.07 -36.90
C LYS A 305 -6.55 13.28 -36.66
#